data_AF-A0A183UGG0-F1
#
_entry.id   AF-A0A183UGG0-F1
#
_cell.length_a   1.000
_cell.length_b   1.000
_cell.length_c   1.000
_cell.angle_alpha   90.00
_cell.angle_beta   90.00
_cell.angle_gamma   90.00
#
_symmetry.space_group_name_H-M   'P 1'
#
loop_
_entity.id
_entity.type
_entity.pdbx_description
1 polymer ?
#
loop_
_entity_poly.entity_id
_entity_poly.type
_entity_poly.pdbx_seq_one_letter_code
_entity_poly.pdbx_strand_id
1 'polypeptide(L)'
;MSRANEEAIALLEPLLSAKENFVRQGAVIAMSFILIQQTDACSPKVNEFRKTLTKMITEKGEDSITKLGAILAQGIIDAGGRNVTISLHNRSGHSDMQSVVGTFVFLQYWYWHSLAHFASLAFKPTCLIGLNANLEMPKTEFRSNAKPSTFAYPPPLEEKKKEENEKVETAVLSITNKKKISIGEKKEKKEETKEKENREEKMEVDTPSASESSSDPKLEMKSVITKEPEPLTHNLQNPARVVRLQLKTLQMPENSRYKPLKALSQGGIIMLRDKRAGQEKEEIVALVAAGGTRPNDGKDSTEEASPPAPFEINIASY
;
A
#
# COMPACT_ATOMS: atom_id res chain seq x y z
N MET A 1 6.53 -20.97 10.13
CA MET A 1 6.80 -20.43 8.78
C MET A 1 6.00 -19.13 8.57
N SER A 2 6.60 -17.95 8.73
CA SER A 2 5.97 -16.69 8.28
C SER A 2 6.96 -15.75 7.58
N ARG A 3 7.99 -16.33 6.97
CA ARG A 3 8.77 -15.67 5.91
C ARG A 3 8.15 -16.16 4.61
N ALA A 4 7.99 -15.30 3.60
CA ALA A 4 7.80 -15.81 2.25
C ALA A 4 8.96 -16.76 1.97
N ASN A 5 8.65 -17.97 1.53
CA ASN A 5 9.71 -18.86 1.10
C ASN A 5 10.22 -18.32 -0.24
N GLU A 6 11.49 -17.92 -0.29
CA GLU A 6 12.12 -17.40 -1.50
C GLU A 6 12.08 -18.45 -2.62
N GLU A 7 12.14 -19.74 -2.25
CA GLU A 7 11.98 -20.87 -3.18
C GLU A 7 10.61 -20.88 -3.85
N ALA A 8 9.54 -20.63 -3.09
CA ALA A 8 8.19 -20.60 -3.63
C ALA A 8 8.00 -19.41 -4.60
N ILE A 9 8.64 -18.28 -4.31
CA ILE A 9 8.62 -17.12 -5.22
C ILE A 9 9.39 -17.44 -6.51
N ALA A 10 10.58 -18.04 -6.40
CA ALA A 10 11.39 -18.43 -7.56
C ALA A 10 10.68 -19.43 -8.48
N LEU A 11 9.83 -20.30 -7.92
CA LEU A 11 9.00 -21.23 -8.72
C LEU A 11 7.83 -20.53 -9.43
N LEU A 12 7.29 -19.45 -8.86
CA LEU A 12 6.13 -18.73 -9.43
C LEU A 12 6.53 -17.68 -10.47
N GLU A 13 7.73 -17.11 -10.38
CA GLU A 13 8.26 -16.14 -11.35
C GLU A 13 8.18 -16.59 -12.83
N PRO A 14 8.65 -17.79 -13.22
CA PRO A 14 8.54 -18.23 -14.61
C PRO A 14 7.08 -18.44 -15.06
N LEU A 15 6.17 -18.75 -14.13
CA LEU A 15 4.76 -18.99 -14.45
C LEU A 15 4.01 -17.69 -14.79
N LEU A 16 4.52 -16.52 -14.39
CA LEU A 16 3.96 -15.23 -14.78
C LEU A 16 4.11 -14.95 -16.28
N SER A 17 5.15 -15.52 -16.89
CA SER A 17 5.45 -15.38 -18.33
C SER A 17 4.97 -16.58 -19.15
N ALA A 18 4.14 -17.46 -18.58
CA ALA A 18 3.61 -18.63 -19.27
C ALA A 18 2.72 -18.23 -20.46
N LYS A 19 2.73 -19.04 -21.52
CA LYS A 19 1.88 -18.84 -22.71
C LYS A 19 0.39 -18.93 -22.39
N GLU A 20 0.03 -19.82 -21.46
CA GLU A 20 -1.34 -20.12 -21.09
C GLU A 20 -1.91 -19.09 -20.09
N ASN A 21 -3.09 -18.54 -20.40
CA ASN A 21 -3.70 -17.44 -19.64
C ASN A 21 -4.14 -17.86 -18.23
N PHE A 22 -4.68 -19.07 -18.08
CA PHE A 22 -5.13 -19.59 -16.78
C PHE A 22 -3.94 -19.90 -15.84
N VAL A 23 -2.79 -20.28 -16.41
CA VAL A 23 -1.55 -20.47 -15.63
C VAL A 23 -1.06 -19.13 -15.08
N ARG A 24 -1.06 -18.08 -15.92
CA ARG A 24 -0.71 -16.72 -15.48
C ARG A 24 -1.65 -16.22 -14.40
N GLN A 25 -2.96 -16.43 -14.56
CA GLN A 25 -3.96 -16.07 -13.55
C GLN A 25 -3.69 -16.75 -12.20
N GLY A 26 -3.47 -18.07 -12.20
CA GLY A 26 -3.17 -18.84 -11.00
C GLY A 26 -1.85 -18.41 -10.33
N ALA A 27 -0.82 -18.13 -11.14
CA ALA A 27 0.48 -17.68 -10.64
C ALA A 27 0.39 -16.32 -9.94
N VAL A 28 -0.35 -15.38 -10.53
CA VAL A 28 -0.58 -14.03 -9.97
C VAL A 28 -1.34 -14.13 -8.64
N ILE A 29 -2.39 -14.95 -8.57
CA ILE A 29 -3.13 -15.17 -7.32
C ILE A 29 -2.22 -15.85 -6.28
N ALA A 30 -1.49 -16.91 -6.63
CA ALA A 30 -0.59 -17.60 -5.69
C ALA A 30 0.48 -16.66 -5.12
N MET A 31 1.05 -15.80 -5.95
CA MET A 31 2.04 -14.80 -5.51
C MET A 31 1.44 -13.80 -4.52
N SER A 32 0.18 -13.37 -4.72
CA SER A 32 -0.51 -12.47 -3.79
C SER A 32 -0.73 -13.08 -2.40
N PHE A 33 -0.99 -14.39 -2.31
CA PHE A 33 -1.13 -15.10 -1.04
C PHE A 33 0.19 -15.16 -0.26
N ILE A 34 1.32 -15.30 -0.96
CA ILE A 34 2.65 -15.37 -0.34
C ILE A 34 3.11 -13.99 0.15
N LEU A 35 2.90 -12.95 -0.67
CA LEU A 35 3.34 -11.59 -0.41
C LEU A 35 2.40 -10.79 0.50
N ILE A 36 1.33 -11.40 1.02
CA ILE A 36 0.38 -10.72 1.90
C ILE A 36 1.07 -10.19 3.17
N GLN A 37 0.80 -8.94 3.53
CA GLN A 37 1.42 -8.19 4.63
C GLN A 37 2.95 -8.03 4.57
N GLN A 38 3.61 -8.37 3.46
CA GLN A 38 5.04 -8.13 3.32
C GLN A 38 5.28 -6.69 2.87
N THR A 39 6.32 -6.10 3.46
CA THR A 39 6.80 -4.76 3.13
C THR A 39 8.06 -4.85 2.29
N ASP A 40 8.40 -3.76 1.62
CA ASP A 40 9.58 -3.67 0.74
C ASP A 40 10.89 -3.95 1.48
N ALA A 41 10.95 -3.64 2.78
CA ALA A 41 12.09 -3.91 3.63
C ALA A 41 12.30 -5.42 3.87
N CYS A 42 11.23 -6.22 3.84
CA CYS A 42 11.30 -7.67 4.00
C CYS A 42 11.57 -8.38 2.68
N SER A 43 10.98 -7.90 1.58
CA SER A 43 11.25 -8.41 0.23
C SER A 43 11.06 -7.33 -0.83
N PRO A 44 12.08 -6.99 -1.64
CA PRO A 44 11.95 -5.98 -2.69
C PRO A 44 10.98 -6.39 -3.81
N LYS A 45 10.73 -7.71 -3.95
CA LYS A 45 9.83 -8.30 -4.95
C LYS A 45 8.37 -7.83 -4.85
N VAL A 46 7.95 -7.31 -3.69
CA VAL A 46 6.58 -6.77 -3.52
C VAL A 46 6.33 -5.58 -4.45
N ASN A 47 7.31 -4.69 -4.60
CA ASN A 47 7.19 -3.53 -5.49
C ASN A 47 7.21 -3.92 -6.96
N GLU A 48 8.07 -4.88 -7.33
CA GLU A 48 8.08 -5.44 -8.69
C GLU A 48 6.74 -6.08 -9.02
N PHE A 49 6.20 -6.89 -8.09
CA PHE A 49 4.91 -7.54 -8.28
C PHE A 49 3.77 -6.53 -8.42
N ARG A 50 3.73 -5.45 -7.62
CA ARG A 50 2.72 -4.38 -7.77
C ARG A 50 2.78 -3.68 -9.12
N LYS A 51 3.99 -3.43 -9.64
CA LYS A 51 4.18 -2.86 -10.99
C LYS A 51 3.67 -3.82 -12.05
N THR A 52 3.98 -5.11 -11.93
CA THR A 52 3.50 -6.16 -12.83
C THR A 52 1.97 -6.26 -12.83
N LEU A 53 1.33 -6.26 -11.64
CA LEU A 53 -0.14 -6.24 -11.51
C LEU A 53 -0.75 -5.03 -12.22
N THR A 54 -0.20 -3.85 -11.97
CA THR A 54 -0.72 -2.61 -12.59
C THR A 54 -0.58 -2.67 -14.11
N LYS A 55 0.55 -3.17 -14.62
CA LYS A 55 0.77 -3.35 -16.06
C LYS A 55 -0.28 -4.28 -16.68
N MET A 56 -0.46 -5.48 -16.12
CA MET A 56 -1.43 -6.49 -16.59
C MET A 56 -2.87 -5.94 -16.63
N ILE A 57 -3.25 -5.11 -15.65
CA ILE A 57 -4.59 -4.48 -15.61
C ILE A 57 -4.74 -3.42 -16.71
N THR A 58 -3.71 -2.60 -16.93
CA THR A 58 -3.78 -1.49 -17.91
C THR A 58 -3.62 -1.94 -19.37
N GLU A 59 -3.01 -3.09 -19.60
CA GLU A 59 -2.67 -3.56 -20.93
C GLU A 59 -3.92 -4.06 -21.68
N LYS A 60 -4.27 -3.40 -22.78
CA LYS A 60 -5.47 -3.74 -23.57
C LYS A 60 -5.36 -5.13 -24.22
N GLY A 61 -4.15 -5.55 -24.58
CA GLY A 61 -3.88 -6.82 -25.25
C GLY A 61 -3.96 -8.07 -24.36
N GLU A 62 -4.13 -7.91 -23.04
CA GLU A 62 -4.27 -9.06 -22.15
C GLU A 62 -5.70 -9.60 -22.06
N ASP A 63 -5.78 -10.91 -21.85
CA ASP A 63 -7.02 -11.67 -21.73
C ASP A 63 -7.83 -11.28 -20.48
N SER A 64 -9.15 -11.37 -20.58
CA SER A 64 -10.07 -11.03 -19.48
C SER A 64 -9.83 -11.87 -18.22
N ILE A 65 -9.42 -13.14 -18.37
CA ILE A 65 -9.16 -14.05 -17.26
C ILE A 65 -7.91 -13.62 -16.48
N THR A 66 -6.84 -13.25 -17.19
CA THR A 66 -5.61 -12.75 -16.58
C THR A 66 -5.85 -11.41 -15.87
N LYS A 67 -6.64 -10.51 -16.46
CA LYS A 67 -7.08 -9.25 -15.83
C LYS A 67 -7.86 -9.49 -14.54
N LEU A 68 -8.81 -10.44 -14.53
CA LEU A 68 -9.55 -10.81 -13.33
C LEU A 68 -8.61 -11.29 -12.22
N GLY A 69 -7.64 -12.16 -12.55
CA GLY A 69 -6.62 -12.61 -11.60
C GLY A 69 -5.78 -11.48 -11.04
N ALA A 70 -5.37 -10.53 -11.87
CA ALA A 70 -4.59 -9.37 -11.44
C ALA A 70 -5.37 -8.45 -10.49
N ILE A 71 -6.66 -8.20 -10.77
CA ILE A 71 -7.54 -7.40 -9.90
C ILE A 71 -7.72 -8.10 -8.54
N LEU A 72 -7.99 -9.42 -8.55
CA LEU A 72 -8.12 -10.21 -7.32
C LEU A 72 -6.82 -10.19 -6.50
N ALA A 73 -5.67 -10.40 -7.14
CA ALA A 73 -4.37 -10.37 -6.49
C ALA A 73 -4.05 -9.01 -5.85
N GLN A 74 -4.39 -7.91 -6.53
CA GLN A 74 -4.25 -6.57 -5.97
C GLN A 74 -5.15 -6.38 -4.73
N GLY A 75 -6.40 -6.85 -4.80
CA GLY A 75 -7.32 -6.83 -3.66
C GLY A 75 -6.85 -7.67 -2.47
N ILE A 76 -6.22 -8.82 -2.72
CA ILE A 76 -5.69 -9.70 -1.67
C ILE A 76 -4.47 -9.07 -0.97
N ILE A 77 -3.57 -8.45 -1.73
CA ILE A 77 -2.38 -7.80 -1.16
C ILE A 77 -2.75 -6.63 -0.24
N ASP A 78 -3.76 -5.86 -0.61
CA ASP A 78 -4.22 -4.69 0.15
C ASP A 78 -5.44 -5.00 1.04
N ALA A 79 -5.74 -6.29 1.26
CA ALA A 79 -6.88 -6.75 2.04
C ALA A 79 -6.91 -6.15 3.46
N GLY A 80 -8.07 -5.62 3.84
CA GLY A 80 -8.30 -5.00 5.16
C GLY A 80 -7.35 -3.85 5.47
N GLY A 81 -6.92 -3.09 4.46
CA GLY A 81 -5.91 -2.03 4.63
C GLY A 81 -4.57 -2.57 5.10
N ARG A 82 -4.22 -3.81 4.69
CA ARG A 82 -3.02 -4.57 5.11
C ARG A 82 -3.00 -4.97 6.59
N ASN A 83 -4.14 -4.88 7.28
CA ASN A 83 -4.31 -5.39 8.65
C ASN A 83 -4.65 -6.88 8.71
N VAL A 84 -4.82 -7.51 7.55
CA VAL A 84 -5.30 -8.89 7.43
C VAL A 84 -4.21 -9.77 6.83
N THR A 85 -4.09 -10.99 7.34
CA THR A 85 -3.21 -12.03 6.83
C THR A 85 -4.04 -13.27 6.50
N ILE A 86 -3.52 -14.13 5.63
CA ILE A 86 -4.13 -15.44 5.34
C ILE A 86 -3.35 -16.51 6.11
N SER A 87 -4.06 -17.40 6.80
CA SER A 87 -3.41 -18.48 7.53
C SER A 87 -4.33 -19.67 7.79
N LEU A 88 -3.89 -20.84 7.31
CA LEU A 88 -4.58 -22.11 7.51
C LEU A 88 -4.44 -22.66 8.93
N HIS A 89 -3.34 -22.31 9.61
CA HIS A 89 -3.12 -22.69 11.00
C HIS A 89 -3.40 -21.53 11.95
N ASN A 90 -3.88 -21.86 13.14
CA ASN A 90 -3.91 -20.97 14.27
C ASN A 90 -2.50 -20.85 14.88
N ARG A 91 -2.29 -19.83 15.72
CA ARG A 91 -0.98 -19.56 16.34
C ARG A 91 -0.53 -20.68 17.29
N SER A 92 -1.47 -21.44 17.81
CA SER A 92 -1.23 -22.63 18.64
C SER A 92 -0.91 -23.89 17.84
N GLY A 93 -0.88 -23.83 16.49
CA GLY A 93 -0.56 -24.97 15.61
C GLY A 93 -1.77 -25.78 15.13
N HIS A 94 -2.94 -25.63 15.76
CA HIS A 94 -4.17 -26.27 15.29
C HIS A 94 -4.63 -25.70 13.94
N SER A 95 -5.09 -26.56 13.03
CA SER A 95 -5.70 -26.12 11.77
C SER A 95 -7.00 -25.39 12.04
N ASP A 96 -7.17 -24.23 11.43
CA ASP A 96 -8.42 -23.48 11.52
C ASP A 96 -9.33 -23.86 10.37
N MET A 97 -10.43 -24.51 10.70
CA MET A 97 -11.39 -25.03 9.73
C MET A 97 -12.00 -23.91 8.87
N GLN A 98 -12.23 -22.72 9.44
CA GLN A 98 -12.82 -21.59 8.71
C GLN A 98 -11.90 -21.11 7.59
N SER A 99 -10.62 -20.90 7.89
CA SER A 99 -9.63 -20.49 6.88
C SER A 99 -9.36 -21.57 5.83
N VAL A 100 -9.36 -22.84 6.22
CA VAL A 100 -9.20 -23.97 5.28
C VAL A 100 -10.38 -24.04 4.33
N VAL A 101 -11.61 -24.02 4.85
CA VAL A 101 -12.83 -24.05 4.04
C VAL A 101 -12.92 -22.81 3.14
N GLY A 102 -12.62 -21.63 3.67
CA GLY A 102 -12.61 -20.38 2.87
C GLY A 102 -11.63 -20.43 1.71
N THR A 103 -10.42 -20.96 1.93
CA THR A 103 -9.41 -21.12 0.87
C THR A 103 -9.81 -22.21 -0.13
N PHE A 104 -10.39 -23.32 0.33
CA PHE A 104 -10.85 -24.41 -0.53
C PHE A 104 -11.98 -23.97 -1.46
N VAL A 105 -13.01 -23.30 -0.93
CA VAL A 105 -14.12 -22.78 -1.72
C VAL A 105 -13.64 -21.66 -2.66
N PHE A 106 -12.70 -20.83 -2.21
CA PHE A 106 -12.08 -19.82 -3.07
C PHE A 106 -11.45 -20.46 -4.31
N LEU A 107 -10.71 -21.57 -4.21
CA LEU A 107 -10.10 -22.24 -5.37
C LEU A 107 -11.12 -22.72 -6.41
N GLN A 108 -12.39 -22.91 -6.03
CA GLN A 108 -13.47 -23.32 -6.94
C GLN A 108 -14.10 -22.15 -7.72
N TYR A 109 -13.51 -20.94 -7.65
CA TYR A 109 -14.00 -19.75 -8.37
C TYR A 109 -14.10 -19.92 -9.89
N TRP A 110 -13.39 -20.91 -10.46
CA TRP A 110 -13.43 -21.23 -11.88
C TRP A 110 -14.83 -21.66 -12.35
N TYR A 111 -15.54 -22.45 -11.54
CA TYR A 111 -16.90 -22.90 -11.86
C TYR A 111 -17.93 -21.81 -11.61
N TRP A 112 -17.73 -21.01 -10.56
CA TRP A 112 -18.66 -19.96 -10.19
C TRP A 112 -17.92 -18.78 -9.55
N HIS A 113 -17.86 -17.65 -10.25
CA HIS A 113 -17.02 -16.51 -9.86
C HIS A 113 -17.41 -15.89 -8.51
N SER A 114 -18.69 -15.95 -8.11
CA SER A 114 -19.13 -15.47 -6.79
C SER A 114 -18.49 -16.24 -5.63
N LEU A 115 -17.93 -17.44 -5.86
CA LEU A 115 -17.22 -18.19 -4.83
C LEU A 115 -15.91 -17.49 -4.40
N ALA A 116 -15.40 -16.54 -5.19
CA ALA A 116 -14.25 -15.74 -4.81
C ALA A 116 -14.48 -14.94 -3.51
N HIS A 117 -15.73 -14.59 -3.17
CA HIS A 117 -16.07 -13.85 -1.94
C HIS A 117 -15.81 -14.65 -0.66
N PHE A 118 -15.72 -15.99 -0.73
CA PHE A 118 -15.37 -16.83 0.42
C PHE A 118 -13.91 -16.66 0.88
N ALA A 119 -13.08 -15.91 0.14
CA ALA A 119 -11.77 -15.46 0.61
C ALA A 119 -11.86 -14.67 1.94
N SER A 120 -13.01 -14.03 2.21
CA SER A 120 -13.29 -13.32 3.48
C SER A 120 -13.13 -14.19 4.73
N LEU A 121 -13.36 -15.50 4.65
CA LEU A 121 -13.19 -16.43 5.78
C LEU A 121 -11.72 -16.82 6.03
N ALA A 122 -10.87 -16.68 5.01
CA ALA A 122 -9.43 -16.94 5.12
C ALA A 122 -8.66 -15.76 5.72
N PHE A 123 -9.28 -14.59 5.73
CA PHE A 123 -8.74 -13.34 6.22
C PHE A 123 -8.79 -13.26 7.75
N LYS A 124 -7.61 -13.20 8.36
CA LYS A 124 -7.44 -13.03 9.82
C LYS A 124 -6.79 -11.69 10.15
N PRO A 125 -7.37 -10.88 11.05
CA PRO A 125 -6.74 -9.64 11.48
C PRO A 125 -5.46 -9.92 12.27
N THR A 126 -4.43 -9.11 12.03
CA THR A 126 -3.15 -9.14 12.74
C THR A 126 -3.03 -7.91 13.63
N CYS A 127 -3.75 -7.94 14.73
CA CYS A 127 -3.68 -6.94 15.78
C CYS A 127 -3.16 -7.54 17.08
N LEU A 128 -2.63 -6.65 17.92
CA LEU A 128 -2.32 -6.86 19.31
C LEU A 128 -3.23 -5.93 20.12
N ILE A 129 -4.11 -6.53 20.91
CA ILE A 129 -5.09 -5.82 21.73
C ILE A 129 -4.86 -6.25 23.17
N GLY A 130 -4.49 -5.29 24.02
CA GLY A 130 -4.43 -5.48 25.46
C GLY A 130 -5.80 -5.22 26.08
N LEU A 131 -6.28 -6.11 26.94
CA LEU A 131 -7.52 -5.93 27.71
C LEU A 131 -7.26 -6.03 29.21
N ASN A 132 -7.96 -5.23 30.01
CA ASN A 132 -7.97 -5.34 31.47
C ASN A 132 -8.90 -6.49 31.93
N ALA A 133 -9.02 -6.72 33.24
CA ALA A 133 -9.92 -7.74 33.81
C ALA A 133 -11.42 -7.46 33.50
N ASN A 134 -11.78 -6.20 33.27
CA ASN A 134 -13.12 -5.75 32.95
C ASN A 134 -13.43 -5.77 31.44
N LEU A 135 -12.54 -6.33 30.60
CA LEU A 135 -12.62 -6.36 29.13
C LEU A 135 -12.57 -4.98 28.45
N GLU A 136 -12.06 -3.96 29.14
CA GLU A 136 -11.82 -2.63 28.59
C GLU A 136 -10.39 -2.53 28.04
N MET A 137 -10.16 -1.59 27.12
CA MET A 137 -8.85 -1.36 26.49
C MET A 137 -8.04 -0.32 27.26
N PRO A 138 -7.02 -0.69 28.06
CA PRO A 138 -6.13 0.28 28.68
C PRO A 138 -5.18 0.92 27.64
N LYS A 139 -4.83 2.20 27.86
CA LYS A 139 -3.74 2.87 27.14
C LYS A 139 -2.40 2.26 27.56
N THR A 140 -1.88 1.34 26.74
CA THR A 140 -0.58 0.70 26.97
C THR A 140 0.32 0.80 25.77
N GLU A 141 1.61 0.99 26.02
CA GLU A 141 2.65 1.02 24.99
C GLU A 141 3.42 -0.30 24.93
N PHE A 142 3.56 -0.88 23.75
CA PHE A 142 4.40 -2.03 23.45
C PHE A 142 5.69 -1.57 22.75
N ARG A 143 6.86 -2.01 23.23
CA ARG A 143 8.14 -1.68 22.60
C ARG A 143 8.49 -2.74 21.57
N SER A 144 8.64 -2.35 20.31
CA SER A 144 9.14 -3.19 19.23
C SER A 144 10.64 -2.94 19.04
N ASN A 145 11.46 -3.97 19.18
CA ASN A 145 12.91 -3.92 18.92
C ASN A 145 13.23 -4.11 17.44
N ALA A 146 12.61 -3.29 16.59
CA ALA A 146 12.83 -3.31 15.16
C ALA A 146 12.57 -1.93 14.54
N LYS A 147 13.20 -1.66 13.40
CA LYS A 147 13.07 -0.40 12.67
C LYS A 147 11.61 -0.17 12.20
N PRO A 148 11.01 1.00 12.47
CA PRO A 148 9.66 1.36 12.01
C PRO A 148 9.41 1.09 10.51
N SER A 149 10.34 1.43 9.61
CA SER A 149 10.22 1.20 8.17
C SER A 149 9.95 -0.25 7.80
N THR A 150 10.39 -1.19 8.63
CA THR A 150 10.21 -2.63 8.35
C THR A 150 8.74 -3.01 8.42
N PHE A 151 7.96 -2.37 9.28
CA PHE A 151 6.57 -2.73 9.57
C PHE A 151 5.56 -1.62 9.28
N ALA A 152 6.05 -0.45 8.85
CA ALA A 152 5.23 0.66 8.39
C ALA A 152 4.31 0.22 7.26
N TYR A 153 3.17 0.90 7.14
CA TYR A 153 2.36 0.76 5.95
C TYR A 153 3.13 1.37 4.77
N PRO A 154 3.27 0.65 3.65
CA PRO A 154 3.74 1.29 2.43
C PRO A 154 2.81 2.46 2.09
N PRO A 155 3.35 3.58 1.59
CA PRO A 155 2.56 4.76 1.28
C PRO A 155 1.40 4.37 0.34
N PRO A 156 0.21 4.96 0.51
CA PRO A 156 -0.88 4.83 -0.45
C PRO A 156 -0.37 5.19 -1.84
N LEU A 157 -0.83 4.49 -2.89
CA LEU A 157 -0.61 4.96 -4.25
C LEU A 157 -1.36 6.28 -4.40
N GLU A 158 -0.64 7.39 -4.54
CA GLU A 158 -1.26 8.65 -4.91
C GLU A 158 -1.84 8.50 -6.33
N GLU A 159 -3.14 8.78 -6.46
CA GLU A 159 -3.80 8.72 -7.76
C GLU A 159 -3.12 9.71 -8.71
N LYS A 160 -2.70 9.22 -9.88
CA LYS A 160 -1.92 9.92 -10.92
C LYS A 160 -2.49 11.26 -11.42
N LYS A 161 -3.63 11.73 -10.90
CA LYS A 161 -4.26 13.01 -11.26
C LYS A 161 -3.43 14.23 -10.87
N LYS A 162 -2.53 14.15 -9.88
CA LYS A 162 -1.65 15.27 -9.54
C LYS A 162 -0.38 15.32 -10.40
N GLU A 163 0.23 14.18 -10.70
CA GLU A 163 1.45 14.14 -11.53
C GLU A 163 1.20 14.44 -13.01
N GLU A 164 0.04 14.07 -13.58
CA GLU A 164 -0.26 14.41 -14.97
C GLU A 164 -0.43 15.92 -15.15
N ASN A 165 -1.03 16.63 -14.19
CA ASN A 165 -1.17 18.08 -14.25
C ASN A 165 0.20 18.79 -14.12
N GLU A 166 1.09 18.32 -13.24
CA GLU A 166 2.42 18.91 -13.06
C GLU A 166 3.36 18.66 -14.26
N LYS A 167 3.26 17.47 -14.89
CA LYS A 167 4.00 17.15 -16.13
C LYS A 167 3.48 17.93 -17.35
N VAL A 168 2.19 18.26 -17.38
CA VAL A 168 1.60 19.10 -18.44
C VAL A 168 2.00 20.57 -18.27
N GLU A 169 2.02 21.10 -17.04
CA GLU A 169 2.45 22.49 -16.79
C GLU A 169 3.93 22.72 -17.12
N THR A 170 4.80 21.77 -16.77
CA THR A 170 6.24 21.85 -17.11
C THR A 170 6.51 21.72 -18.61
N ALA A 171 5.70 20.96 -19.35
CA ALA A 171 5.77 20.87 -20.81
C ALA A 171 5.31 22.17 -21.49
N VAL A 172 4.25 22.81 -21.00
CA VAL A 172 3.76 24.10 -21.56
C VAL A 172 4.79 25.22 -21.31
N LEU A 173 5.45 25.24 -20.15
CA LEU A 173 6.50 26.21 -19.81
C LEU A 173 7.78 26.05 -20.67
N SER A 174 8.17 24.81 -20.97
CA SER A 174 9.35 24.55 -21.83
C SER A 174 9.08 24.84 -23.31
N ILE A 175 7.86 24.63 -23.80
CA ILE A 175 7.45 25.04 -25.15
C ILE A 175 7.31 26.57 -25.25
N THR A 176 6.77 27.24 -24.24
CA THR A 176 6.64 28.71 -24.23
C THR A 176 7.99 29.43 -24.11
N ASN A 177 8.95 28.91 -23.35
CA ASN A 177 10.31 29.46 -23.34
C ASN A 177 11.04 29.24 -24.67
N LYS A 178 10.96 28.06 -25.29
CA LYS A 178 11.52 27.83 -26.64
C LYS A 178 10.88 28.75 -27.70
N LYS A 179 9.57 29.02 -27.59
CA LYS A 179 8.86 29.93 -28.50
C LYS A 179 9.25 31.39 -28.27
N LYS A 180 9.49 31.82 -27.02
CA LYS A 180 10.00 33.18 -26.71
C LYS A 180 11.43 33.39 -27.21
N ILE A 181 12.32 32.40 -27.05
CA ILE A 181 13.70 32.45 -27.56
C ILE A 181 13.70 32.55 -29.09
N SER A 182 12.90 31.73 -29.78
CA SER A 182 12.78 31.78 -31.25
C SER A 182 12.16 33.09 -31.78
N ILE A 183 11.32 33.76 -30.99
CA ILE A 183 10.78 35.08 -31.35
C ILE A 183 11.82 36.19 -31.08
N GLY A 184 12.67 36.05 -30.04
CA GLY A 184 13.80 36.95 -29.77
C GLY A 184 14.84 36.92 -30.90
N GLU A 185 15.26 35.73 -31.32
CA GLU A 185 16.20 35.53 -32.44
C GLU A 185 15.67 36.06 -33.79
N LYS A 186 14.35 36.08 -33.98
CA LYS A 186 13.70 36.66 -35.18
C LYS A 186 13.57 38.18 -35.11
N LYS A 187 13.62 38.78 -33.92
CA LYS A 187 13.65 40.24 -33.75
C LYS A 187 15.07 40.79 -33.92
N GLU A 188 16.08 40.11 -33.42
CA GLU A 188 17.49 40.49 -33.63
C GLU A 188 17.89 40.44 -35.12
N LYS A 189 17.40 39.44 -35.87
CA LYS A 189 17.62 39.35 -37.33
C LYS A 189 16.96 40.45 -38.18
N LYS A 190 16.12 41.32 -37.61
CA LYS A 190 15.48 42.43 -38.34
C LYS A 190 16.14 43.80 -38.10
N GLU A 191 17.06 43.93 -37.14
CA GLU A 191 17.72 45.21 -36.84
C GLU A 191 19.15 45.34 -37.42
N GLU A 192 19.81 44.25 -37.84
CA GLU A 192 21.20 44.28 -38.31
C GLU A 192 21.40 44.40 -39.85
N THR A 193 20.58 45.19 -40.56
CA THR A 193 20.80 45.45 -42.01
C THR A 193 21.22 46.89 -42.35
N LYS A 194 21.73 47.66 -41.39
CA LYS A 194 22.39 48.95 -41.63
C LYS A 194 23.48 49.23 -40.59
N GLU A 195 24.70 48.82 -40.88
CA GLU A 195 25.94 49.62 -40.83
C GLU A 195 27.18 48.72 -40.81
N LYS A 196 28.19 49.16 -41.55
CA LYS A 196 29.36 48.42 -42.02
C LYS A 196 30.57 48.57 -41.08
N GLU A 197 31.50 47.63 -41.26
CA GLU A 197 32.97 47.78 -41.18
C GLU A 197 33.61 48.06 -39.81
N ASN A 198 34.27 47.02 -39.28
CA ASN A 198 35.74 46.91 -39.12
C ASN A 198 36.17 46.33 -37.75
N ARG A 199 36.99 45.28 -37.80
CA ARG A 199 37.80 44.58 -36.76
C ARG A 199 37.16 43.56 -35.80
N GLU A 200 37.22 42.30 -36.25
CA GLU A 200 37.72 41.06 -35.60
C GLU A 200 38.37 41.20 -34.19
N GLU A 201 38.32 40.25 -33.24
CA GLU A 201 37.78 38.88 -33.16
C GLU A 201 37.87 38.41 -31.69
N LYS A 202 36.92 37.59 -31.24
CA LYS A 202 37.14 36.31 -30.50
C LYS A 202 35.78 35.66 -30.16
N MET A 203 35.29 34.83 -31.06
CA MET A 203 34.31 33.78 -30.74
C MET A 203 34.75 32.48 -31.42
N GLU A 204 35.11 31.49 -30.60
CA GLU A 204 35.19 30.09 -31.02
C GLU A 204 33.77 29.50 -31.04
N VAL A 205 33.32 29.08 -32.21
CA VAL A 205 32.34 28.01 -32.39
C VAL A 205 32.79 27.21 -33.60
N ASP A 206 33.32 26.02 -33.37
CA ASP A 206 33.65 25.07 -34.42
C ASP A 206 32.46 24.13 -34.70
N THR A 207 32.24 23.87 -35.98
CA THR A 207 31.24 22.94 -36.57
C THR A 207 31.97 21.61 -36.94
N PRO A 208 31.44 20.58 -37.64
CA PRO A 208 30.09 20.03 -37.86
C PRO A 208 29.99 18.45 -37.77
N SER A 209 28.75 17.93 -37.89
CA SER A 209 28.31 16.70 -38.60
C SER A 209 28.77 15.26 -38.25
N ALA A 210 27.78 14.46 -37.81
CA ALA A 210 27.43 13.07 -38.16
C ALA A 210 28.47 11.92 -38.15
N SER A 211 28.31 10.99 -37.21
CA SER A 211 28.28 9.53 -37.47
C SER A 211 27.70 8.78 -36.26
N GLU A 212 27.00 7.69 -36.54
CA GLU A 212 26.32 6.81 -35.60
C GLU A 212 27.27 6.08 -34.64
N SER A 213 26.66 5.59 -33.56
CA SER A 213 27.07 4.49 -32.66
C SER A 213 27.69 4.83 -31.30
N SER A 214 26.96 4.35 -30.28
CA SER A 214 27.40 3.82 -28.98
C SER A 214 27.52 4.76 -27.75
N SER A 215 26.79 4.32 -26.71
CA SER A 215 26.96 4.55 -25.27
C SER A 215 26.58 5.91 -24.64
N ASP A 216 25.39 5.91 -24.03
CA ASP A 216 25.05 6.57 -22.77
C ASP A 216 26.25 6.60 -21.77
N PRO A 217 26.38 7.69 -20.97
CA PRO A 217 25.74 7.64 -19.67
C PRO A 217 24.99 8.94 -19.32
N LYS A 218 23.69 8.81 -19.13
CA LYS A 218 22.87 9.74 -18.35
C LYS A 218 23.46 9.92 -16.95
N LEU A 219 23.77 11.17 -16.64
CA LEU A 219 23.82 11.70 -15.28
C LEU A 219 22.46 11.46 -14.61
N GLU A 220 22.38 10.36 -13.86
CA GLU A 220 21.34 10.11 -12.87
C GLU A 220 21.46 11.15 -11.75
N MET A 221 20.56 12.12 -11.77
CA MET A 221 20.24 12.92 -10.58
C MET A 221 19.51 12.00 -9.59
N LYS A 222 20.29 11.19 -8.87
CA LYS A 222 19.86 10.47 -7.67
C LYS A 222 19.49 11.51 -6.62
N SER A 223 18.21 11.84 -6.53
CA SER A 223 17.63 12.36 -5.30
C SER A 223 17.75 11.26 -4.24
N VAL A 224 18.90 11.25 -3.58
CA VAL A 224 19.14 10.53 -2.34
C VAL A 224 18.11 11.07 -1.34
N ILE A 225 16.98 10.37 -1.21
CA ILE A 225 16.18 10.44 0.00
C ILE A 225 17.06 9.78 1.06
N THR A 226 17.81 10.62 1.78
CA THR A 226 18.47 10.29 3.02
C THR A 226 17.39 9.77 3.96
N LYS A 227 17.25 8.44 4.05
CA LYS A 227 16.46 7.82 5.11
C LYS A 227 17.13 8.23 6.41
N GLU A 228 16.48 9.11 7.18
CA GLU A 228 16.92 9.44 8.53
C GLU A 228 17.16 8.13 9.30
N PRO A 229 18.20 8.07 10.17
CA PRO A 229 18.50 6.87 10.93
C PRO A 229 17.32 6.57 11.85
N GLU A 230 16.44 5.69 11.38
CA GLU A 230 15.24 5.39 12.11
C GLU A 230 15.58 4.77 13.46
N PRO A 231 14.82 5.12 14.51
CA PRO A 231 15.04 4.57 15.82
C PRO A 231 14.95 3.04 15.74
N LEU A 232 15.97 2.36 16.25
CA LEU A 232 16.06 0.89 16.29
C LEU A 232 14.91 0.27 17.12
N THR A 233 14.26 1.08 17.95
CA THR A 233 13.10 0.68 18.75
C THR A 233 11.95 1.65 18.58
N HIS A 234 10.73 1.12 18.46
CA HIS A 234 9.50 1.90 18.28
C HIS A 234 8.45 1.49 19.31
N ASN A 235 7.74 2.47 19.88
CA ASN A 235 6.64 2.22 20.80
C ASN A 235 5.31 2.20 20.03
N LEU A 236 4.55 1.14 20.21
CA LEU A 236 3.22 0.93 19.62
C LEU A 236 2.15 1.11 20.69
N GLN A 237 1.08 1.83 20.40
CA GLN A 237 -0.03 2.02 21.32
C GLN A 237 -1.13 0.97 21.09
N ASN A 238 -1.83 0.59 22.16
CA ASN A 238 -3.00 -0.29 22.10
C ASN A 238 -4.22 0.45 21.50
N PRO A 239 -4.92 -0.08 20.48
CA PRO A 239 -4.65 -1.31 19.71
C PRO A 239 -3.59 -1.10 18.62
N ALA A 240 -2.67 -2.07 18.48
CA ALA A 240 -1.58 -2.00 17.51
C ALA A 240 -1.73 -3.06 16.41
N ARG A 241 -1.43 -2.69 15.15
CA ARG A 241 -1.16 -3.67 14.10
C ARG A 241 0.21 -4.30 14.37
N VAL A 242 0.27 -5.64 14.35
CA VAL A 242 1.51 -6.37 14.55
C VAL A 242 1.60 -7.55 13.59
N VAL A 243 2.67 -7.60 12.79
CA VAL A 243 2.94 -8.70 11.86
C VAL A 243 3.52 -9.90 12.62
N ARG A 244 3.32 -11.13 12.12
CA ARG A 244 3.83 -12.36 12.76
C ARG A 244 5.33 -12.35 13.02
N LEU A 245 6.12 -11.78 12.11
CA LEU A 245 7.57 -11.66 12.29
C LEU A 245 7.91 -10.65 13.42
N GLN A 246 7.11 -9.59 13.54
CA GLN A 246 7.27 -8.54 14.56
C GLN A 246 6.94 -9.02 15.97
N LEU A 247 6.09 -10.04 16.13
CA LEU A 247 5.77 -10.65 17.45
C LEU A 247 7.00 -11.19 18.19
N LYS A 248 8.07 -11.55 17.48
CA LYS A 248 9.32 -12.04 18.09
C LYS A 248 10.18 -10.92 18.67
N THR A 249 10.04 -9.70 18.16
CA THR A 249 10.83 -8.53 18.57
C THR A 249 10.09 -7.65 19.56
N LEU A 250 8.86 -7.99 19.92
CA LEU A 250 8.02 -7.22 20.84
C LEU A 250 8.34 -7.54 22.29
N GLN A 251 8.51 -6.48 23.09
CA GLN A 251 8.74 -6.52 24.52
C GLN A 251 7.88 -5.46 25.21
N MET A 252 7.47 -5.72 26.45
CA MET A 252 6.86 -4.66 27.27
C MET A 252 7.97 -3.80 27.86
N PRO A 253 7.77 -2.47 27.93
CA PRO A 253 8.62 -1.62 28.76
C PRO A 253 8.60 -2.11 30.21
N GLU A 254 9.76 -2.23 30.85
CA GLU A 254 9.88 -2.74 32.22
C GLU A 254 9.16 -1.86 33.26
N ASN A 255 9.02 -0.56 32.95
CA ASN A 255 8.30 0.43 33.76
C ASN A 255 6.79 0.48 33.52
N SER A 256 6.22 -0.44 32.73
CA SER A 256 4.78 -0.43 32.44
C SER A 256 3.94 -0.82 33.66
N ARG A 257 2.84 -0.09 33.88
CA ARG A 257 1.79 -0.37 34.89
C ARG A 257 1.16 -1.75 34.68
N TYR A 258 1.09 -2.20 33.42
CA TYR A 258 0.43 -3.43 33.03
C TYR A 258 1.45 -4.53 32.72
N LYS A 259 1.20 -5.74 33.25
CA LYS A 259 1.98 -6.94 32.94
C LYS A 259 1.11 -7.93 32.17
N PRO A 260 1.54 -8.40 30.99
CA PRO A 260 0.78 -9.39 30.25
C PRO A 260 0.80 -10.74 30.97
N LEU A 261 -0.36 -11.41 31.03
CA LEU A 261 -0.48 -12.75 31.61
C LEU A 261 0.08 -13.84 30.69
N LYS A 262 0.03 -13.60 29.37
CA LYS A 262 0.56 -14.48 28.32
C LYS A 262 1.72 -13.80 27.60
N ALA A 263 2.64 -14.60 27.05
CA ALA A 263 3.74 -14.07 26.26
C ALA A 263 3.22 -13.30 25.04
N LEU A 264 3.79 -12.12 24.78
CA LEU A 264 3.44 -11.27 23.63
C LEU A 264 3.63 -11.98 22.29
N SER A 265 4.47 -13.02 22.23
CA SER A 265 4.71 -13.84 21.03
C SER A 265 3.45 -14.53 20.50
N GLN A 266 2.45 -14.77 21.36
CA GLN A 266 1.16 -15.32 20.93
C GLN A 266 0.31 -14.28 20.21
N GLY A 267 0.54 -12.98 20.47
CA GLY A 267 -0.20 -11.83 19.93
C GLY A 267 -1.72 -11.89 20.15
N GLY A 268 -2.47 -11.03 19.43
CA GLY A 268 -3.93 -11.09 19.43
C GLY A 268 -4.50 -10.41 20.67
N ILE A 269 -5.56 -10.98 21.24
CA ILE A 269 -6.13 -10.47 22.49
C ILE A 269 -5.31 -11.00 23.66
N ILE A 270 -4.73 -10.11 24.44
CA ILE A 270 -3.90 -10.43 25.60
C ILE A 270 -4.49 -9.76 26.84
N MET A 271 -4.73 -10.57 27.87
CA MET A 271 -5.12 -10.07 29.18
C MET A 271 -3.91 -9.46 29.89
N LEU A 272 -4.08 -8.21 30.30
CA LEU A 272 -3.11 -7.44 31.05
C LEU A 272 -3.53 -7.41 32.51
N ARG A 273 -2.58 -7.72 33.39
CA ARG A 273 -2.74 -7.57 34.84
C ARG A 273 -2.18 -6.22 35.25
N ASP A 274 -3.02 -5.40 35.88
CA ASP A 274 -2.57 -4.17 36.50
C ASP A 274 -1.76 -4.49 37.78
N LYS A 275 -0.54 -3.95 37.87
CA LYS A 275 0.30 -4.06 39.08
C LYS A 275 -0.02 -2.98 40.12
N ARG A 276 -0.69 -1.90 39.72
CA ARG A 276 -1.10 -0.76 40.57
C ARG A 276 -2.63 -0.71 40.73
N ALA A 277 -3.27 -1.88 40.76
CA ALA A 277 -4.71 -1.97 40.99
C ALA A 277 -5.04 -1.30 42.35
N GLY A 278 -5.64 -0.11 42.30
CA GLY A 278 -6.09 0.65 43.47
C GLY A 278 -5.48 2.05 43.70
N GLN A 279 -4.43 2.47 42.98
CA GLN A 279 -3.83 3.81 43.17
C GLN A 279 -4.31 4.88 42.18
N GLU A 280 -4.67 4.50 40.95
CA GLU A 280 -5.04 5.44 39.89
C GLU A 280 -6.19 4.86 39.05
N LYS A 281 -7.15 5.70 38.65
CA LYS A 281 -8.18 5.29 37.68
C LYS A 281 -7.50 4.90 36.36
N GLU A 282 -7.96 3.81 35.76
CA GLU A 282 -7.40 3.33 34.50
C GLU A 282 -7.72 4.31 33.38
N GLU A 283 -6.70 4.73 32.63
CA GLU A 283 -6.90 5.52 31.43
C GLU A 283 -7.28 4.57 30.29
N ILE A 284 -8.59 4.41 30.12
CA ILE A 284 -9.18 3.55 29.11
C ILE A 284 -9.14 4.30 27.77
N VAL A 285 -8.72 3.61 26.71
CA VAL A 285 -8.93 4.07 25.35
C VAL A 285 -10.44 4.04 25.11
N ALA A 286 -11.04 5.22 24.87
CA ALA A 286 -12.45 5.29 24.54
C ALA A 286 -12.76 4.29 23.42
N LEU A 287 -13.77 3.45 23.64
CA LEU A 287 -14.29 2.54 22.62
C LEU A 287 -14.75 3.41 21.45
N VAL A 288 -13.90 3.58 20.44
CA VAL A 288 -14.33 4.16 19.18
C VAL A 288 -15.28 3.13 18.60
N ALA A 289 -16.58 3.44 18.60
CA ALA A 289 -17.58 2.62 17.95
C ALA A 289 -17.07 2.29 16.53
N ALA A 290 -17.09 1.01 16.17
CA ALA A 290 -16.71 0.56 14.84
C ALA A 290 -17.60 1.28 13.82
N GLY A 291 -17.03 2.30 13.17
CA GLY A 291 -17.80 3.31 12.44
C GLY A 291 -17.06 4.65 12.25
N GLY A 292 -16.02 4.92 13.04
CA GLY A 292 -15.21 6.13 12.88
C GLY A 292 -15.95 7.37 13.39
N THR A 293 -15.38 8.04 14.38
CA THR A 293 -15.86 9.36 14.78
C THR A 293 -15.60 10.33 13.63
N ARG A 294 -16.63 10.66 12.84
CA ARG A 294 -16.58 11.85 11.99
C ARG A 294 -16.40 13.05 12.93
N PRO A 295 -15.37 13.87 12.76
CA PRO A 295 -15.25 15.09 13.55
C PRO A 295 -16.39 16.03 13.12
N ASN A 296 -17.35 16.25 14.02
CA ASN A 296 -18.38 17.28 13.99
C ASN A 296 -19.11 17.50 12.65
N ASP A 297 -20.16 16.72 12.43
CA ASP A 297 -21.44 17.30 12.02
C ASP A 297 -22.51 16.70 12.94
N GLY A 298 -23.10 17.54 13.77
CA GLY A 298 -24.12 17.15 14.73
C GLY A 298 -25.39 16.67 14.04
N LYS A 299 -25.49 15.37 13.81
CA LYS A 299 -26.74 14.59 13.69
C LYS A 299 -26.35 13.11 13.67
N ASP A 300 -26.92 12.36 14.61
CA ASP A 300 -26.83 10.90 14.68
C ASP A 300 -27.14 10.26 13.32
N SER A 301 -26.11 9.86 12.58
CA SER A 301 -26.26 9.18 11.29
C SER A 301 -26.38 7.66 11.48
N THR A 302 -27.25 7.25 12.42
CA THR A 302 -27.63 5.84 12.65
C THR A 302 -29.08 5.56 12.23
N GLU A 303 -29.79 6.55 11.67
CA GLU A 303 -31.06 6.31 10.99
C GLU A 303 -30.77 5.88 9.55
N GLU A 304 -31.16 4.65 9.23
CA GLU A 304 -31.31 4.16 7.86
C GLU A 304 -32.13 5.19 7.06
N ALA A 305 -31.65 5.60 5.88
CA ALA A 305 -32.34 6.60 5.07
C ALA A 305 -33.77 6.12 4.80
N SER A 306 -34.76 6.88 5.29
CA SER A 306 -36.17 6.51 5.16
C SER A 306 -36.52 6.31 3.68
N PRO A 307 -37.24 5.23 3.31
CA PRO A 307 -37.61 4.98 1.93
C PRO A 307 -38.35 6.19 1.35
N PRO A 308 -38.12 6.53 0.07
CA PRO A 308 -38.81 7.66 -0.56
C PRO A 308 -40.32 7.42 -0.47
N ALA A 309 -41.06 8.47 -0.07
CA ALA A 309 -42.51 8.40 0.01
C ALA A 309 -43.09 8.05 -1.38
N PRO A 310 -44.17 7.24 -1.44
CA PRO A 310 -44.85 6.96 -2.70
C PRO A 310 -45.34 8.27 -3.31
N PHE A 311 -45.03 8.49 -4.58
CA PHE A 311 -45.46 9.68 -5.29
C PHE A 311 -46.98 9.60 -5.53
N GLU A 312 -47.74 10.47 -4.86
CA GLU A 312 -49.14 10.68 -5.20
C GLU A 312 -49.19 11.55 -6.46
N ILE A 313 -49.60 10.96 -7.58
CA ILE A 313 -49.90 11.72 -8.79
C ILE A 313 -51.19 12.48 -8.52
N ASN A 314 -51.10 13.79 -8.32
CA ASN A 314 -52.27 14.64 -8.18
C ASN A 314 -52.85 14.92 -9.58
N ILE A 315 -53.85 14.14 -9.97
CA ILE A 315 -54.50 14.19 -11.30
C ILE A 315 -55.16 15.57 -11.57
N ALA A 316 -55.33 16.42 -10.55
CA ALA A 316 -55.82 17.79 -10.73
C ALA A 316 -54.78 18.76 -11.36
N SER A 317 -53.53 18.33 -11.52
CA SER A 317 -52.44 19.12 -12.13
C SER A 317 -52.08 18.68 -13.56
N TYR A 318 -52.94 17.89 -14.20
CA TYR A 318 -52.82 17.50 -15.63
C TYR A 318 -53.97 18.08 -16.46
#